data_AF-A0A7Y5K7N4-F1
#
_entry.id   AF-A0A7Y5K7N4-F1
#
_cell.length_a   1.000
_cell.length_b   1.000
_cell.length_c   1.000
_cell.angle_alpha   90.00
_cell.angle_beta   90.00
_cell.angle_gamma   90.00
#
_symmetry.space_group_name_H-M   'P 1'
#
loop_
_entity.id
_entity.type
_entity.pdbx_description
1 polymer ?
#
loop_
_entity_poly.entity_id
_entity_poly.type
_entity_poly.pdbx_seq_one_letter_code
_entity_poly.pdbx_strand_id
1 'polypeptide(L)'
;MKTINVSSRAKSLNELLKKARRSGMILQSSDGRRFILASLESWEGFKVGHGDNFSQEVKRTGQNKELFEFLDKRRRSSKRIPLAKVKEQLGLN
;
A
#
# COMPACT_ATOMS: atom_id res chain seq x y z
N MET A 1 -15.56 6.01 -9.06
CA MET A 1 -15.09 7.30 -8.49
C MET A 1 -15.57 8.42 -9.40
N LYS A 2 -15.96 9.57 -8.86
CA LYS A 2 -16.30 10.76 -9.66
C LYS A 2 -15.11 11.71 -9.70
N THR A 3 -14.79 12.25 -10.87
CA THR A 3 -13.74 13.25 -11.04
C THR A 3 -14.32 14.65 -10.83
N ILE A 4 -13.70 15.45 -9.97
CA ILE A 4 -14.07 16.84 -9.74
C ILE A 4 -12.91 17.71 -10.23
N ASN A 5 -13.20 18.68 -11.09
CA ASN A 5 -12.20 19.63 -11.56
C ASN A 5 -11.92 20.68 -10.48
N VAL A 6 -10.65 20.82 -10.12
CA VAL A 6 -10.21 21.85 -9.16
C VAL A 6 -9.84 23.12 -9.91
N SER A 7 -10.42 24.25 -9.51
CA SER A 7 -10.09 25.56 -10.09
C SER A 7 -8.65 25.97 -9.75
N SER A 8 -7.97 26.63 -10.69
CA SER A 8 -6.64 27.23 -10.46
C SER A 8 -6.63 28.29 -9.36
N ARG A 9 -7.79 28.91 -9.06
CA ARG A 9 -7.94 29.91 -8.00
C ARG A 9 -7.94 29.32 -6.58
N ALA A 10 -8.15 28.01 -6.44
CA ALA A 10 -8.17 27.33 -5.14
C ALA A 10 -6.74 27.10 -4.62
N LYS A 11 -6.06 28.17 -4.19
CA LYS A 11 -4.64 28.16 -3.79
C LYS A 11 -4.31 27.03 -2.80
N SER A 12 -5.06 26.92 -1.70
CA SER A 12 -4.79 25.93 -0.65
C SER A 12 -4.91 24.49 -1.16
N LEU A 13 -5.92 24.20 -1.97
CA LEU A 13 -6.13 22.87 -2.53
C LEU A 13 -5.05 22.53 -3.57
N ASN A 14 -4.68 23.49 -4.41
CA ASN A 14 -3.61 23.31 -5.40
C ASN A 14 -2.23 23.07 -4.74
N GLU A 15 -1.95 23.70 -3.60
CA GLU A 15 -0.73 23.40 -2.84
C GLU A 15 -0.74 21.99 -2.24
N LEU A 16 -1.88 21.51 -1.74
CA LEU A 16 -2.02 20.11 -1.30
C LEU A 16 -1.83 19.13 -2.47
N LEU A 17 -2.40 19.42 -3.64
CA LEU A 17 -2.24 18.59 -4.84
C LEU A 17 -0.77 18.53 -5.31
N LYS A 18 -0.04 19.65 -5.28
CA LYS A 18 1.40 19.68 -5.59
C LYS A 18 2.21 18.80 -4.64
N LYS A 19 1.92 18.86 -3.34
CA LYS A 19 2.57 18.02 -2.33
C LYS A 19 2.22 16.54 -2.55
N ALA A 20 0.95 16.23 -2.79
CA ALA A 20 0.46 14.87 -3.02
C ALA A 20 1.03 14.20 -4.27
N ARG A 21 1.41 15.00 -5.29
CA ARG A 21 2.11 14.51 -6.48
C ARG A 21 3.52 13.99 -6.18
N ARG A 22 4.18 14.52 -5.15
CA ARG A 22 5.53 14.07 -4.74
C ARG A 22 5.47 12.87 -3.81
N SER A 23 4.50 12.85 -2.91
CA SER A 23 4.29 11.79 -1.94
C SER A 23 2.84 11.81 -1.49
N GLY A 24 2.18 10.64 -1.46
CA GLY A 24 0.80 10.53 -0.97
C GLY A 24 0.69 11.01 0.48
N MET A 25 -0.43 11.63 0.84
CA MET A 25 -0.67 12.15 2.18
C MET A 25 -2.02 11.72 2.75
N ILE A 26 -2.07 11.63 4.08
CA ILE A 26 -3.32 11.42 4.83
C ILE A 26 -3.80 12.78 5.34
N LEU A 27 -5.01 13.17 4.94
CA LEU A 27 -5.70 14.33 5.45
C LEU A 27 -6.65 13.89 6.56
N GLN A 28 -6.56 14.50 7.74
CA GLN A 28 -7.50 14.28 8.83
C GLN A 28 -8.36 15.53 9.01
N SER A 29 -9.68 15.37 8.95
CA SER A 29 -10.62 16.45 9.28
C SER A 29 -10.67 16.68 10.79
N SER A 30 -11.23 17.84 11.18
CA SER A 30 -11.39 18.22 12.59
C SER A 30 -12.23 17.24 13.40
N ASP A 31 -13.10 16.47 12.75
CA ASP A 31 -13.91 15.41 13.36
C ASP A 31 -13.22 14.03 13.37
N GLY A 32 -11.95 13.96 12.99
CA GLY A 32 -11.13 12.75 13.04
C GLY A 32 -11.25 11.83 11.81
N ARG A 33 -12.11 12.13 10.82
CA ARG A 33 -12.16 11.34 9.58
C ARG A 33 -10.88 11.49 8.77
N ARG A 34 -10.38 10.38 8.23
CA ARG A 34 -9.12 10.34 7.46
C ARG A 34 -9.39 10.08 5.98
N PHE A 35 -8.70 10.82 5.14
CA PHE A 35 -8.77 10.76 3.68
C PHE A 35 -7.38 10.59 3.11
N ILE A 36 -7.25 9.92 1.98
CA ILE A 36 -5.98 9.79 1.27
C ILE A 36 -6.02 10.72 0.06
N LEU A 37 -4.99 11.54 -0.07
CA LEU A 37 -4.72 12.33 -1.26
C LEU A 37 -3.42 11.82 -1.88
N ALA A 38 -3.52 11.16 -3.02
CA ALA A 38 -2.40 10.64 -3.78
C ALA A 38 -2.61 10.89 -5.27
N SER A 39 -1.52 11.10 -6.00
CA SER A 39 -1.59 11.13 -7.45
C SER A 39 -1.96 9.75 -7.98
N LEU A 40 -2.86 9.69 -8.96
CA LEU A 40 -3.14 8.43 -9.67
C LEU A 40 -1.94 7.94 -10.49
N GLU A 41 -1.00 8.83 -10.85
CA GLU A 41 0.23 8.45 -11.55
C GLU A 41 1.16 7.58 -10.68
N SER A 42 1.13 7.77 -9.35
CA SER A 42 1.98 7.05 -8.39
C SER A 42 1.21 6.05 -7.54
N TRP A 43 -0.10 5.88 -7.79
CA TRP A 43 -0.94 4.96 -7.05
C TRP A 43 -0.78 3.52 -7.57
N GLU A 44 0.07 2.74 -6.90
CA GLU A 44 0.09 1.29 -7.05
C GLU A 44 -0.98 0.66 -6.16
N GLY A 45 -2.19 0.56 -6.70
CA GLY A 45 -3.27 -0.15 -6.04
C GLY A 45 -3.05 -1.66 -6.11
N PHE A 46 -2.67 -2.28 -4.99
CA PHE A 46 -2.84 -3.72 -4.81
C PHE A 46 -4.32 -3.97 -4.52
N LYS A 47 -5.06 -4.49 -5.51
CA LYS A 47 -6.34 -5.14 -5.21
C LYS A 47 -6.00 -6.37 -4.38
N VAL A 48 -6.25 -6.30 -3.08
CA VAL A 48 -6.15 -7.46 -2.20
C VAL A 48 -7.58 -7.83 -1.84
N GLY A 49 -8.08 -8.90 -2.46
CA GLY A 49 -9.42 -9.45 -2.22
C GLY A 49 -10.51 -8.93 -3.17
N HIS A 50 -11.34 -9.88 -3.63
CA HIS A 50 -12.53 -9.76 -4.48
C HIS A 50 -12.32 -9.49 -6.00
N GLY A 51 -11.14 -9.78 -6.55
CA GLY A 51 -10.97 -9.86 -8.00
C GLY A 51 -11.17 -11.28 -8.53
N ASP A 52 -12.04 -11.47 -9.53
CA ASP A 52 -12.32 -12.80 -10.13
C ASP A 52 -11.13 -13.43 -10.89
N ASN A 53 -9.95 -12.77 -10.91
CA ASN A 53 -8.82 -13.25 -11.67
C ASN A 53 -7.50 -13.21 -10.88
N PHE A 54 -7.39 -14.17 -9.96
CA PHE A 54 -6.18 -14.49 -9.20
C PHE A 54 -4.92 -14.57 -10.08
N SER A 55 -5.04 -15.01 -11.35
CA SER A 55 -3.89 -15.08 -12.26
C SER A 55 -3.29 -13.71 -12.60
N GLN A 56 -4.10 -12.64 -12.64
CA GLN A 56 -3.60 -11.28 -12.83
C GLN A 56 -2.94 -10.74 -11.56
N GLU A 57 -3.47 -11.09 -10.39
CA GLU A 57 -2.88 -10.72 -9.10
C GLU A 57 -1.51 -11.39 -8.92
N VAL A 58 -1.42 -12.69 -9.19
CA VAL A 58 -0.15 -13.44 -9.17
C VAL A 58 0.87 -12.85 -10.14
N LYS A 59 0.45 -12.44 -11.35
CA LYS A 59 1.37 -11.79 -12.31
C LYS A 59 1.89 -10.44 -11.79
N ARG A 60 1.03 -9.62 -11.18
CA ARG A 60 1.44 -8.33 -10.61
C ARG A 60 2.36 -8.49 -9.41
N THR A 61 2.02 -9.38 -8.49
CA THR A 61 2.88 -9.74 -7.35
C THR A 61 4.22 -10.31 -7.86
N GLY A 62 4.17 -11.11 -8.93
CA GLY A 62 5.30 -11.66 -9.68
C GLY A 62 6.30 -10.61 -10.22
N GLN A 63 5.83 -9.39 -10.47
CA GLN A 63 6.63 -8.30 -11.03
C GLN A 63 7.24 -7.38 -9.97
N ASN A 64 6.87 -7.53 -8.69
CA ASN A 64 7.38 -6.70 -7.61
C ASN A 64 8.81 -7.11 -7.22
N LYS A 65 9.81 -6.42 -7.78
CA LYS A 65 11.24 -6.69 -7.56
C LYS A 65 11.64 -6.61 -6.09
N GLU A 66 11.15 -5.61 -5.36
CA GLU A 66 11.47 -5.43 -3.93
C GLU A 66 10.99 -6.61 -3.09
N LEU A 67 9.79 -7.13 -3.38
CA LEU A 67 9.25 -8.32 -2.74
C LEU A 67 10.13 -9.55 -3.03
N PHE A 68 10.51 -9.78 -4.28
CA PHE A 68 11.34 -10.93 -4.64
C PHE A 68 12.76 -10.85 -4.07
N GLU A 69 13.37 -9.67 -4.04
CA GLU A 69 14.66 -9.46 -3.38
C GLU A 69 14.58 -9.72 -1.87
N PHE A 70 13.51 -9.25 -1.22
CA PHE A 70 13.25 -9.55 0.18
C PHE A 70 13.08 -11.05 0.44
N LEU A 71 12.29 -11.73 -0.41
CA LEU A 71 12.06 -13.17 -0.30
C LEU A 71 13.33 -13.99 -0.57
N ASP A 72 14.18 -13.59 -1.52
CA ASP A 72 15.46 -14.25 -1.80
C ASP A 72 16.43 -14.10 -0.62
N LYS A 73 16.54 -12.88 -0.06
CA LYS A 73 17.30 -12.64 1.18
C LYS A 73 16.79 -13.49 2.34
N ARG A 74 15.47 -13.57 2.53
CA ARG A 74 14.84 -14.41 3.56
C ARG A 74 15.14 -15.89 3.35
N ARG A 75 15.03 -16.39 2.12
CA ARG A 75 15.32 -17.80 1.77
C ARG A 75 16.76 -18.16 2.10
N ARG A 76 17.72 -17.30 1.74
CA ARG A 76 19.15 -17.54 2.03
C ARG A 76 19.47 -17.46 3.52
N SER A 77 18.69 -16.72 4.30
CA SER A 77 18.87 -16.53 5.75
C SER A 77 18.01 -17.47 6.61
N SER A 78 17.45 -18.56 6.06
CA SER A 78 16.38 -19.32 6.73
C SER A 78 16.83 -20.06 8.01
N LYS A 79 16.88 -19.35 9.13
CA LYS A 79 16.82 -19.95 10.46
C LYS A 79 15.42 -20.53 10.64
N ARG A 80 15.34 -21.86 10.66
CA ARG A 80 14.09 -22.57 10.97
C ARG A 80 13.81 -22.43 12.47
N ILE A 81 12.58 -22.03 12.80
CA ILE A 81 12.11 -21.99 14.19
C ILE A 81 11.20 -23.22 14.38
N PRO A 82 11.44 -24.06 15.41
CA PRO A 82 10.56 -25.18 15.71
C PRO A 82 9.12 -24.72 15.97
N LEU A 83 8.13 -25.50 15.53
CA LEU A 83 6.71 -25.16 15.64
C LEU A 83 6.29 -24.88 17.09
N ALA A 84 6.81 -25.63 18.05
CA ALA A 84 6.54 -25.43 19.47
C ALA A 84 6.92 -24.01 19.95
N LYS A 85 8.09 -23.52 19.52
CA LYS A 85 8.57 -22.18 19.85
C LYS A 85 7.74 -21.08 19.18
N VAL A 86 7.21 -21.34 17.97
CA VAL A 86 6.30 -20.41 17.29
C VAL A 86 4.95 -20.33 18.02
N LYS A 87 4.42 -21.46 18.48
CA LYS A 87 3.18 -21.51 19.26
C LYS A 87 3.29 -20.69 20.55
N GLU A 88 4.39 -20.87 21.28
CA GLU A 88 4.70 -20.11 22.50
C GLU A 88 4.80 -18.60 22.22
N GLN A 89 5.52 -18.19 21.16
CA GLN A 89 5.66 -16.79 20.76
C GLN A 89 4.34 -16.11 20.37
N LEU A 90 3.39 -16.88 19.83
CA LEU A 90 2.09 -16.38 19.40
C LEU A 90 1.00 -16.50 20.48
N GLY A 91 1.35 -16.99 21.68
CA GLY A 91 0.38 -17.22 22.76
C GLY A 91 -0.64 -18.31 22.44
N LEU A 92 -0.29 -19.21 21.52
CA LEU A 92 -1.11 -20.34 21.09
C LEU A 92 -0.69 -21.59 21.88
N ASN A 93 -0.85 -21.53 23.21
CA ASN A 93 -0.67 -22.68 24.10
C ASN A 93 -1.93 -23.55 24.09
#